data_AF-A0A6V8NBK9-F1
#
_entry.id   AF-A0A6V8NBK9-F1
#
_cell.length_a   1.000
_cell.length_b   1.000
_cell.length_c   1.000
_cell.angle_alpha   90.00
_cell.angle_beta   90.00
_cell.angle_gamma   90.00
#
_symmetry.space_group_name_H-M   'P 1'
#
loop_
_entity.id
_entity.type
_entity.pdbx_description
1 polymer ?
#
loop_
_entity_poly.entity_id
_entity_poly.type
_entity_poly.pdbx_seq_one_letter_code
_entity_poly.pdbx_strand_id
1 'polypeptide(L)'
;MDAYKFDTTGTDAKILANSNVFLTTLFTLGIFKNSWRDELGSQSALQNAYDGYRRSFEGGITGNRIDIASRKEARKALNVMIQKILSYLAIFADQSDIQLLLNTGVVTKKSKTRARRTLKPAPAT
;
A
#
# COMPACT_ATOMS: atom_id res chain seq x y z
N MET A 1 16.11 -2.67 8.27
CA MET A 1 15.44 -1.82 7.28
C MET A 1 14.06 -1.47 7.80
N ASP A 2 13.75 -0.18 7.88
CA ASP A 2 12.43 0.28 8.27
C ASP A 2 11.46 -0.09 7.14
N ALA A 3 10.60 -1.08 7.39
CA ALA A 3 9.60 -1.47 6.40
C ALA A 3 8.50 -0.39 6.39
N TYR A 4 8.18 0.18 5.23
CA TYR A 4 7.00 1.03 5.10
C TYR A 4 5.74 0.19 4.97
N LYS A 5 4.60 0.72 5.44
CA LYS A 5 3.31 0.05 5.39
C LYS A 5 2.25 0.99 4.82
N PHE A 6 1.56 0.53 3.79
CA PHE A 6 0.35 1.18 3.27
C PHE A 6 -0.86 0.90 4.17
N ASP A 7 -1.70 1.91 4.41
CA ASP A 7 -2.94 1.76 5.18
C ASP A 7 -4.02 1.03 4.37
N THR A 8 -4.08 -0.28 4.58
CA THR A 8 -5.08 -1.19 4.02
C THR A 8 -6.29 -1.39 4.93
N THR A 9 -6.42 -0.61 6.01
CA THR A 9 -7.50 -0.77 6.99
C THR A 9 -8.76 0.00 6.59
N GLY A 10 -9.91 -0.59 6.91
CA GLY A 10 -11.23 0.03 6.70
C GLY A 10 -11.99 -0.53 5.51
N THR A 11 -12.99 0.25 5.06
CA THR A 11 -13.90 -0.11 3.98
C THR A 11 -13.19 -0.04 2.62
N ASP A 12 -13.72 -0.74 1.62
CA ASP A 12 -13.16 -0.71 0.26
C ASP A 12 -13.15 0.73 -0.32
N ALA A 13 -14.12 1.57 0.05
CA ALA A 13 -14.14 2.99 -0.31
C ALA A 13 -12.94 3.76 0.27
N LYS A 14 -12.61 3.55 1.55
CA LYS A 14 -11.44 4.16 2.18
C LYS A 14 -10.14 3.70 1.50
N ILE A 15 -10.06 2.42 1.16
CA ILE A 15 -8.87 1.84 0.54
C ILE A 15 -8.69 2.38 -0.87
N LEU A 16 -9.78 2.52 -1.63
CA LEU A 16 -9.75 3.18 -2.94
C LEU A 16 -9.21 4.60 -2.84
N ALA A 17 -9.72 5.40 -1.89
CA ALA A 17 -9.25 6.75 -1.64
C ALA A 17 -7.77 6.78 -1.24
N ASN A 18 -7.35 5.90 -0.33
CA ASN A 18 -5.96 5.78 0.09
C ASN A 18 -5.04 5.39 -1.08
N SER A 19 -5.50 4.46 -1.94
CA SER A 19 -4.75 4.03 -3.13
C SER A 19 -4.62 5.17 -4.13
N ASN A 20 -5.66 5.98 -4.32
CA ASN A 20 -5.60 7.16 -5.16
C ASN A 20 -4.52 8.14 -4.67
N VAL A 21 -4.56 8.51 -3.38
CA VAL A 21 -3.56 9.41 -2.76
C VAL A 21 -2.15 8.84 -2.86
N PHE A 22 -1.99 7.54 -2.66
CA PHE A 22 -0.71 6.87 -2.82
C PHE A 22 -0.18 6.99 -4.25
N LEU A 23 -1.00 6.67 -5.26
CA LEU A 23 -0.60 6.72 -6.67
C LEU A 23 -0.28 8.14 -7.14
N THR A 24 -1.11 9.13 -6.77
CA THR A 24 -0.85 10.53 -7.12
C THR A 24 0.47 10.99 -6.52
N THR A 25 0.76 10.63 -5.27
CA THR A 25 2.03 11.00 -4.62
C THR A 25 3.19 10.25 -5.25
N LEU A 26 3.03 8.96 -5.50
CA LEU A 26 4.05 8.09 -6.10
C LEU A 26 4.56 8.65 -7.43
N PHE A 27 3.66 9.11 -8.29
CA PHE A 27 4.03 9.66 -9.61
C PHE A 27 4.66 11.04 -9.54
N THR A 28 4.64 11.70 -8.38
CA THR A 28 5.35 12.97 -8.15
C THR A 28 6.72 12.83 -7.51
N LEU A 29 7.12 11.62 -7.08
CA LEU A 29 8.41 11.41 -6.41
C LEU A 29 9.58 11.64 -7.37
N GLY A 30 10.65 12.23 -6.84
CA GLY A 30 11.86 12.53 -7.59
C GLY A 30 12.50 11.28 -8.18
N ILE A 31 12.50 10.16 -7.43
CA ILE A 31 13.03 8.88 -7.88
C ILE A 31 12.39 8.35 -9.17
N PHE A 32 11.12 8.67 -9.43
CA PHE A 32 10.41 8.21 -10.64
C PHE A 32 10.41 9.25 -11.77
N LYS A 33 10.97 10.43 -11.53
CA LYS A 33 10.98 11.52 -12.51
C LYS A 33 11.87 11.23 -13.72
N ASN A 34 12.92 10.42 -13.53
CA ASN A 34 13.93 10.15 -14.56
C ASN A 34 13.80 8.77 -15.21
N SER A 35 13.27 7.76 -14.50
CA SER A 35 12.87 6.48 -15.09
C SER A 35 12.09 5.61 -14.12
N TRP A 36 11.06 4.95 -14.62
CA TRP A 36 10.41 3.85 -13.93
C TRP A 36 11.28 2.59 -14.06
N ARG A 37 11.42 1.81 -12.99
CA ARG A 37 12.24 0.58 -13.02
C ARG A 37 11.41 -0.63 -13.38
N ASP A 38 11.91 -1.43 -14.32
CA ASP A 38 11.23 -2.66 -14.79
C ASP A 38 10.96 -3.66 -13.66
N GLU A 39 11.82 -3.67 -12.64
CA GLU A 39 11.67 -4.49 -11.44
C GLU A 39 10.35 -4.24 -10.70
N LEU A 40 9.74 -3.07 -10.86
CA LEU A 40 8.46 -2.70 -10.24
C LEU A 40 7.24 -3.08 -11.09
N GLY A 41 7.44 -3.66 -12.27
CA GLY A 41 6.43 -3.72 -13.34
C GLY A 41 6.38 -2.40 -14.10
N SER A 42 5.37 -2.18 -14.95
CA SER A 42 5.17 -0.88 -15.59
C SER A 42 4.25 0.03 -14.76
N GLN A 43 4.45 1.34 -14.87
CA GLN A 43 3.52 2.33 -14.33
C GLN A 43 2.08 2.09 -14.82
N SER A 44 1.93 1.71 -16.09
CA SER A 44 0.63 1.37 -16.68
C SER A 44 0.00 0.13 -16.05
N ALA A 45 0.79 -0.89 -15.67
CA ALA A 45 0.26 -2.08 -15.01
C ALA A 45 -0.29 -1.75 -13.61
N LEU A 46 0.39 -0.86 -12.87
CA LEU A 46 -0.08 -0.37 -11.58
C LEU A 46 -1.39 0.42 -11.72
N GLN A 47 -1.45 1.32 -12.70
CA GLN A 47 -2.68 2.09 -12.99
C GLN A 47 -3.83 1.17 -13.40
N ASN A 48 -3.58 0.19 -14.27
CA ASN A 48 -4.58 -0.80 -14.68
C ASN A 48 -5.07 -1.64 -13.51
N ALA A 49 -4.20 -2.01 -12.57
CA ALA A 49 -4.61 -2.74 -11.36
C ALA A 49 -5.52 -1.90 -10.46
N TYR A 50 -5.22 -0.61 -10.31
CA TYR A 50 -6.07 0.33 -9.59
C TYR A 50 -7.41 0.54 -10.28
N ASP A 51 -7.42 0.75 -11.59
CA ASP A 51 -8.65 0.94 -12.37
C ASP A 51 -9.52 -0.32 -12.35
N GLY A 52 -8.91 -1.51 -12.39
CA GLY A 52 -9.62 -2.78 -12.23
C GLY A 52 -10.25 -2.94 -10.85
N TYR A 53 -9.54 -2.53 -9.79
CA TYR A 53 -10.10 -2.49 -8.43
C TYR A 53 -11.27 -1.51 -8.33
N ARG A 54 -11.14 -0.33 -8.93
CA ARG A 54 -12.19 0.69 -8.97
C ARG A 54 -13.44 0.20 -9.69
N ARG A 55 -13.31 -0.37 -10.89
CA ARG A 55 -14.45 -0.92 -11.65
C ARG A 55 -15.15 -2.04 -10.89
N SER A 56 -14.40 -2.95 -10.27
CA SER A 56 -14.97 -4.03 -9.45
C SER A 56 -15.67 -3.49 -8.19
N PHE A 57 -15.17 -2.39 -7.63
CA PHE A 57 -15.85 -1.69 -6.53
C PHE A 57 -17.18 -1.08 -6.98
N GLU A 58 -17.19 -0.35 -8.09
CA GLU A 58 -18.38 0.26 -8.69
C GLU A 58 -19.44 -0.80 -9.09
N GLY A 59 -19.04 -1.86 -9.80
CA GLY A 59 -19.94 -2.97 -10.16
C GLY A 59 -20.42 -3.81 -8.97
N GLY A 60 -19.62 -3.86 -7.90
CA GLY A 60 -20.03 -4.47 -6.64
C GLY A 60 -21.10 -3.66 -5.90
N ILE A 61 -21.17 -2.34 -6.08
CA ILE A 61 -22.25 -1.50 -5.54
C ILE A 61 -23.57 -1.79 -6.25
N THR A 62 -23.53 -2.06 -7.56
CA THR A 62 -24.73 -2.39 -8.35
C THR A 62 -25.23 -3.83 -8.11
N GLY A 63 -24.62 -4.58 -7.20
CA GLY A 63 -25.08 -5.93 -6.80
C GLY A 63 -24.60 -7.07 -7.70
N ASN A 64 -23.66 -6.82 -8.63
CA ASN A 64 -23.11 -7.88 -9.46
C ASN A 64 -22.21 -8.82 -8.63
N ARG A 65 -22.63 -10.08 -8.49
CA ARG A 65 -21.90 -11.09 -7.69
C ARG A 65 -20.49 -11.38 -8.22
N ILE A 66 -20.29 -11.28 -9.54
CA ILE A 66 -18.98 -11.48 -10.16
C ILE A 66 -18.05 -10.36 -9.70
N ASP A 67 -18.49 -9.10 -9.80
CA ASP A 67 -17.68 -7.94 -9.43
C ASP A 67 -17.36 -7.91 -7.92
N ILE A 68 -18.29 -8.37 -7.06
CA ILE A 68 -18.04 -8.52 -5.61
C ILE A 68 -16.90 -9.51 -5.34
N ALA A 69 -16.86 -10.64 -6.07
CA ALA A 69 -15.78 -11.61 -5.94
C ALA A 69 -14.46 -11.05 -6.50
N SER A 70 -14.50 -10.49 -7.71
CA SER A 70 -13.35 -9.90 -8.40
C SER A 70 -12.73 -8.73 -7.63
N ARG A 71 -13.53 -7.97 -6.87
CA ARG A 71 -13.05 -6.86 -6.03
C ARG A 71 -12.02 -7.28 -5.00
N LYS A 72 -12.21 -8.43 -4.36
CA LYS A 72 -11.27 -8.94 -3.33
C LYS A 72 -9.94 -9.33 -3.96
N GLU A 73 -9.98 -9.97 -5.12
CA GLU A 73 -8.77 -10.37 -5.85
C GLU A 73 -8.03 -9.15 -6.39
N ALA A 74 -8.73 -8.20 -7.01
CA ALA A 74 -8.17 -6.94 -7.49
C ALA A 74 -7.50 -6.15 -6.35
N ARG A 75 -8.15 -6.08 -5.18
CA ARG A 75 -7.56 -5.48 -3.97
C ARG A 75 -6.27 -6.17 -3.55
N LYS A 76 -6.26 -7.52 -3.56
CA LYS A 76 -5.07 -8.29 -3.18
C LYS A 76 -3.92 -8.04 -4.16
N ALA A 77 -4.20 -8.05 -5.46
CA ALA A 77 -3.22 -7.79 -6.51
C ALA A 77 -2.63 -6.37 -6.37
N LEU A 78 -3.48 -5.36 -6.21
CA LEU A 78 -3.05 -3.97 -6.00
C LEU A 78 -2.18 -3.83 -4.75
N ASN A 79 -2.57 -4.44 -3.63
CA ASN A 79 -1.77 -4.41 -2.40
C ASN A 79 -0.40 -5.05 -2.55
N VAL A 80 -0.28 -6.15 -3.30
CA VAL A 80 1.01 -6.79 -3.58
C VAL A 80 1.92 -5.86 -4.38
N MET A 81 1.39 -5.18 -5.41
CA MET A 81 2.16 -4.21 -6.18
C MET A 81 2.61 -3.02 -5.31
N ILE A 82 1.71 -2.46 -4.50
CA ILE A 82 2.03 -1.37 -3.57
C ILE A 82 3.12 -1.80 -2.58
N GLN A 83 3.04 -3.00 -2.01
CA GLN A 83 4.07 -3.52 -1.09
C GLN A 83 5.44 -3.67 -1.75
N LYS A 84 5.47 -4.12 -3.01
CA LYS A 84 6.70 -4.23 -3.79
C LYS A 84 7.35 -2.87 -4.02
N ILE A 85 6.54 -1.87 -4.39
CA ILE A 85 6.96 -0.48 -4.57
C ILE A 85 7.49 0.12 -3.26
N LEU A 86 6.78 -0.09 -2.14
CA LEU A 86 7.23 0.38 -0.83
C LEU A 86 8.56 -0.27 -0.39
N SER A 87 8.78 -1.54 -0.74
CA SER A 87 10.03 -2.24 -0.46
C SER A 87 11.19 -1.66 -1.26
N TYR A 88 10.96 -1.33 -2.53
CA TYR A 88 11.94 -0.65 -3.37
C TYR A 88 12.26 0.76 -2.86
N LEU A 89 11.24 1.54 -2.51
CA LEU A 89 11.42 2.88 -1.95
C LEU A 89 12.19 2.84 -0.62
N ALA A 90 12.04 1.78 0.18
CA ALA A 90 12.82 1.62 1.41
C ALA A 90 14.33 1.44 1.21
N ILE A 91 14.75 1.06 0.01
CA ILE A 91 16.15 0.79 -0.32
C ILE A 91 16.75 1.95 -1.14
N PHE A 92 15.98 2.48 -2.09
CA PHE A 92 16.51 3.38 -3.11
C PHE A 92 16.01 4.82 -3.02
N ALA A 93 14.94 5.10 -2.26
CA ALA A 93 14.39 6.46 -2.19
C ALA A 93 15.24 7.37 -1.31
N ASP A 94 15.37 8.61 -1.75
CA ASP A 94 15.95 9.67 -0.94
C ASP A 94 15.03 10.01 0.23
N GLN A 95 15.62 10.63 1.25
CA GLN A 95 14.89 11.04 2.45
C GLN A 95 13.73 11.99 2.12
N SER A 96 13.86 12.86 1.11
CA SER A 96 12.80 13.77 0.66
C SER A 96 11.58 13.02 0.10
N ASP A 97 11.81 12.02 -0.74
CA ASP A 97 10.75 11.18 -1.33
C ASP A 97 10.02 10.38 -0.25
N ILE A 98 10.75 9.85 0.72
CA ILE A 98 10.18 9.14 1.88
C ILE A 98 9.31 10.09 2.71
N GLN A 99 9.77 11.32 2.98
CA GLN A 99 8.99 12.29 3.75
C GLN A 99 7.71 12.68 3.01
N LEU A 100 7.77 12.87 1.69
CA LEU A 100 6.58 13.16 0.88
C LEU A 100 5.54 12.04 1.04
N LEU A 101 5.97 10.77 0.97
CA LEU A 101 5.10 9.62 1.17
C LEU A 101 4.52 9.54 2.58
N LEU A 102 5.31 9.80 3.63
CA LEU A 102 4.82 9.77 5.01
C LEU A 102 3.82 10.90 5.29
N ASN A 103 4.02 12.08 4.70
CA ASN A 103 3.15 13.24 4.85
C ASN A 103 1.76 13.03 4.23
N THR A 104 1.59 12.05 3.34
CA THR A 104 0.27 11.68 2.81
C THR A 104 -0.67 11.08 3.86
N GLY A 105 -0.14 10.57 4.97
CA GLY A 105 -0.91 9.85 5.99
C GLY A 105 -1.37 8.45 5.57
N VAL A 106 -1.18 8.04 4.31
CA VAL A 106 -1.57 6.70 3.82
C VAL A 106 -0.42 5.69 3.89
N VAL A 107 0.81 6.16 4.06
CA VAL A 107 2.00 5.33 4.31
C VAL A 107 2.53 5.62 5.71
N THR A 108 2.84 4.56 6.45
CA THR A 108 3.39 4.64 7.81
C THR A 108 4.67 3.83 7.92
N LYS A 109 5.55 4.19 8.86
CA LYS A 109 6.67 3.35 9.25
C LYS A 109 6.16 2.14 10.03
N LYS A 110 6.57 0.93 9.65
CA LYS A 110 6.26 -0.28 10.41
C LYS A 110 7.05 -0.23 11.71
N SER A 111 6.37 0.11 12.80
CA SER A 111 6.94 0.00 14.14
C SER A 111 7.40 -1.44 14.37
N LYS A 112 8.66 -1.64 14.76
CA LYS A 112 9.13 -2.95 15.22
C LYS A 112 8.25 -3.32 16.42
N THR A 113 7.42 -4.35 16.28
CA THR A 113 6.59 -4.87 17.36
C THR A 113 7.47 -5.07 18.58
N ARG A 114 7.31 -4.22 19.60
CA ARG A 114 8.04 -4.34 20.86
C ARG A 114 7.61 -5.67 21.45
N ALA A 115 8.51 -6.66 21.45
CA ALA A 115 8.23 -7.97 22.02
C ALA A 115 7.70 -7.77 23.44
N ARG A 116 6.46 -8.22 23.67
CA ARG A 116 5.83 -8.16 24.99
C ARG A 116 6.66 -9.05 25.91
N ARG A 117 7.54 -8.45 26.72
CA ARG A 117 8.21 -9.16 27.84
C ARG A 117 7.10 -9.61 28.78
N THR A 118 6.68 -10.86 28.65
CA THR A 118 5.96 -11.57 29.70
C THR A 118 6.95 -11.72 30.85
N LEU A 119 6.83 -10.86 31.86
CA LEU A 119 7.50 -11.07 33.14
C LEU A 119 6.96 -12.38 33.72
N LYS A 120 7.86 -13.35 33.89
CA LYS A 120 7.59 -14.61 34.60
C LYS A 120 7.06 -14.24 35.99
N PRO A 121 5.89 -14.74 36.43
CA PRO A 121 5.40 -14.45 37.77
C PRO A 121 6.40 -14.99 38.80
N ALA A 122 6.72 -14.17 39.80
CA ALA A 122 7.62 -14.53 40.89
C ALA A 122 7.05 -15.72 41.68
N PRO A 123 7.88 -16.66 42.15
CA PRO A 123 7.41 -17.75 42.99
C PRO A 123 6.86 -17.18 44.30
N ALA A 124 5.64 -17.61 44.66
CA ALA A 124 5.03 -17.28 45.94
C ALA A 124 5.86 -17.92 47.06
N THR A 125 6.37 -17.10 47.97
CA THR A 125 6.93 -17.49 49.28
C THR A 125 5.82 -17.78 50.26
#